data_AF-A0A964ZG20-F1
#
_entry.id   AF-A0A964ZG20-F1
#
_cell.length_a   1.000
_cell.length_b   1.000
_cell.length_c   1.000
_cell.angle_alpha   90.00
_cell.angle_beta   90.00
_cell.angle_gamma   90.00
#
_symmetry.space_group_name_H-M   'P 1'
#
loop_
_entity.id
_entity.type
_entity.pdbx_description
1 polymer ?
#
loop_
_entity_poly.entity_id
_entity_poly.type
_entity_poly.pdbx_seq_one_letter_code
_entity_poly.pdbx_strand_id
1 'polypeptide(L)'
;MIGYAWLTLRQIRESIKLGRLEEAAPLLQMPEIRTHRQAGELFGLLARAYVERGERALSRDDTEAAWSDLQAADALDPADKSTDKLRRELIALNMAELRALLSAGELNRADDLRIRLRQRGVRSPELLVIDEGLQGWMRAIELADLGEMAQAIDTLDRTRRLLGVNTRLDTLMDDLNRRRAALPSALAELHRAAGAEQWADAIVLADAALALAPQHAEARALRHRAWRAVEPATIPHPGPGAAAAADPLPLRFFLWVDGVGGYLVCLSNRLTFGQATAPVDIPLVADVSRHHAGIQRDAEGYVLEAIRSVRVNDQSITRTMLNNGDEITLGATCRLAFRLPVAANHSARLDSLSGRRLPVGVDSVFLMAETLIMGNGNAHV
;
A
#
# COMPACT_ATOMS: atom_id res chain seq x y z
N MET A 1 37.12 -39.78 -8.27
CA MET A 1 35.92 -39.62 -7.43
C MET A 1 34.65 -40.11 -8.12
N ILE A 2 34.62 -41.34 -8.66
CA ILE A 2 33.48 -41.83 -9.48
C ILE A 2 32.44 -42.57 -8.62
N GLY A 3 32.81 -43.06 -7.42
CA GLY A 3 31.93 -43.86 -6.56
C GLY A 3 30.82 -43.10 -5.80
N TYR A 4 30.96 -41.79 -5.57
CA TYR A 4 29.98 -41.02 -4.80
C TYR A 4 28.75 -40.61 -5.62
N ALA A 5 28.91 -40.38 -6.93
CA ALA A 5 27.82 -39.90 -7.78
C ALA A 5 26.63 -40.88 -7.85
N TRP A 6 26.90 -42.20 -7.90
CA TRP A 6 25.85 -43.22 -7.90
C TRP A 6 25.02 -43.23 -6.60
N LEU A 7 25.68 -43.04 -5.45
CA LEU A 7 24.99 -42.99 -4.15
C LEU A 7 24.07 -41.76 -4.08
N THR A 8 24.54 -40.60 -4.54
CA THR A 8 23.73 -39.37 -4.62
C THR A 8 22.54 -39.54 -5.56
N LEU A 9 22.72 -40.13 -6.74
CA LEU A 9 21.61 -40.41 -7.66
C LEU A 9 20.55 -41.33 -7.05
N ARG A 10 20.97 -42.35 -6.29
CA ARG A 10 20.06 -43.23 -5.55
C ARG A 10 19.33 -42.47 -4.44
N GLN A 11 20.03 -41.64 -3.69
CA GLN A 11 19.44 -40.79 -2.64
C GLN A 11 18.38 -39.85 -3.21
N ILE A 12 18.67 -39.17 -4.33
CA ILE A 12 17.71 -38.31 -5.04
C ILE A 12 16.44 -39.10 -5.38
N ARG A 13 16.59 -40.29 -5.97
CA ARG A 13 15.45 -41.13 -6.36
C ARG A 13 14.58 -41.55 -5.17
N GLU A 14 15.20 -41.89 -4.04
CA GLU A 14 14.45 -42.23 -2.82
C GLU A 14 13.79 -41.01 -2.19
N SER A 15 14.43 -39.84 -2.18
CA SER A 15 13.82 -38.59 -1.70
C SER A 15 12.60 -38.19 -2.54
N ILE A 16 12.67 -38.33 -3.88
CA ILE A 16 11.51 -38.10 -4.76
C ILE A 16 10.36 -39.04 -4.43
N LYS A 17 10.62 -40.35 -4.29
CA LYS A 17 9.58 -41.34 -3.94
C LYS A 17 8.91 -41.05 -2.60
N LEU A 18 9.66 -40.52 -1.64
CA LEU A 18 9.15 -40.16 -0.32
C LEU A 18 8.49 -38.76 -0.29
N GLY A 19 8.45 -38.05 -1.41
CA GLY A 19 7.86 -36.71 -1.52
C GLY A 19 8.70 -35.60 -0.91
N ARG A 20 9.98 -35.86 -0.59
CA ARG A 20 10.93 -34.89 -0.01
C ARG A 20 11.64 -34.14 -1.13
N LEU A 21 10.88 -33.33 -1.87
CA LEU A 21 11.33 -32.70 -3.11
C LEU A 21 12.42 -31.65 -2.85
N GLU A 22 12.30 -30.94 -1.73
CA GLU A 22 13.25 -29.91 -1.26
C GLU A 22 14.63 -30.50 -0.93
N GLU A 23 14.70 -31.77 -0.52
CA GLU A 23 15.96 -32.46 -0.31
C GLU A 23 16.58 -32.92 -1.64
N ALA A 24 15.73 -33.31 -2.61
CA ALA A 24 16.16 -33.83 -3.90
C ALA A 24 16.69 -32.72 -4.84
N ALA A 25 16.07 -31.53 -4.82
CA ALA A 25 16.40 -30.45 -5.77
C ALA A 25 17.84 -29.93 -5.65
N PRO A 26 18.39 -29.62 -4.46
CA PRO A 26 19.77 -29.14 -4.34
C PRO A 26 20.80 -30.19 -4.76
N LEU A 27 20.55 -31.46 -4.44
CA LEU A 27 21.43 -32.58 -4.82
C LEU A 27 21.51 -32.74 -6.34
N LEU A 28 20.40 -32.52 -7.05
CA LEU A 28 20.34 -32.64 -8.50
C LEU A 28 21.04 -31.47 -9.22
N GLN A 29 21.20 -30.32 -8.56
CA GLN A 29 21.92 -29.14 -9.09
C GLN A 29 23.45 -29.23 -8.96
N MET A 30 23.98 -30.23 -8.25
CA MET A 30 25.42 -30.43 -8.10
C MET A 30 26.11 -30.64 -9.47
N PRO A 31 27.25 -29.99 -9.77
CA PRO A 31 27.91 -30.07 -11.08
C PRO A 31 28.24 -31.50 -11.54
N GLU A 32 28.64 -32.36 -10.60
CA GLU A 32 29.00 -33.76 -10.85
C GLU A 32 27.78 -34.61 -11.23
N ILE A 33 26.60 -34.22 -10.73
CA ILE A 33 25.33 -34.89 -11.01
C ILE A 33 24.74 -34.36 -12.31
N ARG A 34 24.75 -33.04 -12.55
CA ARG A 34 24.18 -32.44 -13.76
C ARG A 34 24.80 -32.98 -15.05
N THR A 35 26.08 -33.31 -15.05
CA THR A 35 26.80 -33.86 -16.21
C THR A 35 26.61 -35.38 -16.39
N HIS A 36 25.95 -36.05 -15.44
CA HIS A 36 25.74 -37.48 -15.47
C HIS A 36 24.62 -37.88 -16.45
N ARG A 37 24.81 -38.98 -17.19
CA ARG A 37 23.87 -39.46 -18.22
C ARG A 37 22.43 -39.68 -17.72
N GLN A 38 22.26 -40.03 -16.45
CA GLN A 38 20.95 -40.31 -15.83
C GLN A 38 20.28 -39.06 -15.23
N ALA A 39 20.95 -37.92 -15.20
CA ALA A 39 20.42 -36.72 -14.54
C ALA A 39 19.13 -36.23 -15.21
N GLY A 40 19.04 -36.26 -16.54
CA GLY A 40 17.85 -35.82 -17.27
C GLY A 40 16.57 -36.58 -16.88
N GLU A 41 16.66 -37.90 -16.67
CA GLU A 41 15.52 -38.70 -16.20
C GLU A 41 15.08 -38.26 -14.79
N LEU A 42 16.04 -37.97 -13.90
CA LEU A 42 15.75 -37.51 -12.55
C LEU A 42 15.19 -36.07 -12.53
N PHE A 43 15.63 -35.18 -13.42
CA PHE A 43 15.04 -33.85 -13.61
C PHE A 43 13.56 -33.97 -13.99
N GLY A 44 13.23 -34.81 -14.98
CA GLY A 44 11.84 -35.06 -15.38
C GLY A 44 11.00 -35.71 -14.29
N LEU A 45 11.55 -36.66 -13.52
CA LEU A 45 10.85 -37.26 -12.37
C LEU A 45 10.57 -36.25 -11.25
N LEU A 46 11.55 -35.40 -10.93
CA LEU A 46 11.40 -34.37 -9.90
C LEU A 46 10.40 -33.27 -10.35
N ALA A 47 10.47 -32.83 -11.61
CA ALA A 47 9.53 -31.87 -12.17
C ALA A 47 8.08 -32.39 -12.10
N ARG A 48 7.83 -33.65 -12.51
CA ARG A 48 6.51 -34.28 -12.39
C ARG A 48 6.03 -34.37 -10.94
N ALA A 49 6.92 -34.70 -10.01
CA ALA A 49 6.57 -34.77 -8.59
C ALA A 49 6.17 -33.39 -8.03
N TYR A 50 6.83 -32.31 -8.45
CA TYR A 50 6.39 -30.94 -8.15
C TYR A 50 5.02 -30.64 -8.76
N VAL A 51 4.79 -30.97 -10.03
CA VAL A 51 3.48 -30.78 -10.68
C VAL A 51 2.37 -31.53 -9.93
N GLU A 52 2.57 -32.81 -9.59
CA GLU A 52 1.58 -33.60 -8.84
C GLU A 52 1.31 -33.04 -7.43
N ARG A 53 2.32 -32.43 -6.79
CA ARG A 53 2.12 -31.75 -5.51
C ARG A 53 1.39 -30.42 -5.69
N GLY A 54 1.72 -29.65 -6.73
CA GLY A 54 1.04 -28.41 -7.08
C GLY A 54 -0.43 -28.62 -7.46
N GLU A 55 -0.76 -29.68 -8.22
CA GLU A 55 -2.14 -30.05 -8.53
C GLU A 55 -2.93 -30.41 -7.25
N ARG A 56 -2.29 -31.11 -6.30
CA ARG A 56 -2.89 -31.40 -4.99
C ARG A 56 -3.09 -30.14 -4.16
N ALA A 57 -2.15 -29.20 -4.18
CA ALA A 57 -2.28 -27.91 -3.51
C ALA A 57 -3.45 -27.10 -4.10
N LEU A 58 -3.55 -27.05 -5.43
CA LEU A 58 -4.63 -26.38 -6.14
C LEU A 58 -6.00 -26.99 -5.79
N SER A 59 -6.10 -28.32 -5.67
CA SER A 59 -7.34 -28.99 -5.26
C SER A 59 -7.78 -28.67 -3.82
N ARG A 60 -6.90 -28.06 -3.01
CA ARG A 60 -7.15 -27.61 -1.64
C ARG A 60 -7.29 -26.08 -1.55
N ASP A 61 -7.46 -25.42 -2.69
CA ASP A 61 -7.50 -23.95 -2.83
C ASP A 61 -6.21 -23.22 -2.39
N ASP A 62 -5.08 -23.94 -2.27
CA ASP A 62 -3.77 -23.34 -1.99
C ASP A 62 -3.07 -22.94 -3.31
N THR A 63 -3.56 -21.85 -3.89
CA THR A 63 -3.08 -21.32 -5.17
C THR A 63 -1.61 -20.88 -5.10
N GLU A 64 -1.16 -20.34 -3.96
CA GLU A 64 0.23 -19.88 -3.80
C GLU A 64 1.21 -21.05 -3.75
N ALA A 65 0.91 -22.12 -3.00
CA ALA A 65 1.73 -23.32 -3.00
C ALA A 65 1.77 -23.98 -4.39
N ALA A 66 0.63 -24.01 -5.10
CA ALA A 66 0.57 -24.54 -6.47
C ALA A 66 1.46 -23.75 -7.46
N TRP A 67 1.49 -22.41 -7.35
CA TRP A 67 2.40 -21.57 -8.15
C TRP A 67 3.86 -21.81 -7.81
N SER A 68 4.20 -21.95 -6.53
CA SER A 68 5.56 -22.24 -6.09
C SER A 68 6.06 -23.58 -6.68
N ASP A 69 5.21 -24.61 -6.65
CA ASP A 69 5.54 -25.91 -7.22
C ASP A 69 5.66 -25.88 -8.75
N LEU A 70 4.81 -25.13 -9.43
CA LEU A 70 4.93 -24.90 -10.87
C LEU A 70 6.26 -24.21 -11.23
N GLN A 71 6.65 -23.16 -10.49
CA GLN A 71 7.93 -22.46 -10.72
C GLN A 71 9.13 -23.36 -10.44
N ALA A 72 9.06 -24.21 -9.41
CA ALA A 72 10.09 -25.20 -9.13
C ALA A 72 10.23 -26.22 -10.26
N ALA A 73 9.11 -26.70 -10.81
CA ALA A 73 9.10 -27.61 -11.96
C ALA A 73 9.68 -26.94 -13.22
N ASP A 74 9.26 -25.70 -13.53
CA ASP A 74 9.75 -24.93 -14.68
C ASP A 74 11.25 -24.65 -14.61
N ALA A 75 11.79 -24.40 -13.41
CA ALA A 75 13.21 -24.16 -13.23
C ALA A 75 14.08 -25.42 -13.48
N LEU A 76 13.49 -26.61 -13.39
CA LEU A 76 14.17 -27.89 -13.63
C LEU A 76 14.19 -28.25 -15.11
N ASP A 77 13.05 -28.14 -15.79
CA ASP A 77 12.91 -28.41 -17.23
C ASP A 77 11.85 -27.50 -17.88
N PRO A 78 12.25 -26.37 -18.47
CA PRO A 78 11.33 -25.45 -19.14
C PRO A 78 10.62 -26.04 -20.37
N ALA A 79 11.12 -27.16 -20.91
CA ALA A 79 10.55 -27.82 -22.08
C ALA A 79 9.61 -28.98 -21.72
N ASP A 80 9.47 -29.31 -20.44
CA ASP A 80 8.58 -30.39 -20.00
C ASP A 80 7.11 -29.97 -20.14
N LYS A 81 6.37 -30.74 -20.94
CA LYS A 81 4.94 -30.55 -21.16
C LYS A 81 4.09 -30.92 -19.95
N SER A 82 4.67 -31.57 -18.94
CA SER A 82 3.94 -31.94 -17.72
C SER A 82 3.41 -30.70 -16.97
N THR A 83 4.08 -29.55 -17.08
CA THR A 83 3.69 -28.31 -16.40
C THR A 83 2.54 -27.56 -17.11
N ASP A 84 2.28 -27.86 -18.39
CA ASP A 84 1.31 -27.13 -19.23
C ASP A 84 -0.11 -27.17 -18.70
N LYS A 85 -0.53 -28.30 -18.11
CA LYS A 85 -1.88 -28.46 -17.56
C LYS A 85 -2.04 -27.58 -16.32
N LEU A 86 -1.17 -27.75 -15.32
CA LEU A 86 -1.20 -26.97 -14.08
C LEU A 86 -1.07 -25.47 -14.35
N ARG A 87 -0.17 -25.07 -15.26
CA ARG A 87 -0.03 -23.66 -15.67
C ARG A 87 -1.33 -23.11 -16.25
N ARG A 88 -1.98 -23.84 -17.17
CA ARG A 88 -3.25 -23.39 -17.77
C ARG A 88 -4.36 -23.25 -16.74
N GLU A 89 -4.47 -24.20 -15.80
CA GLU A 89 -5.46 -24.15 -14.72
C GLU A 89 -5.23 -22.96 -13.78
N LEU A 90 -3.98 -22.74 -13.35
CA LEU A 90 -3.62 -21.60 -12.49
C LEU A 90 -3.85 -20.26 -13.20
N ILE A 91 -3.48 -20.14 -14.47
CA ILE A 91 -3.75 -18.92 -15.25
C ILE A 91 -5.26 -18.71 -15.35
N ALA A 92 -6.04 -19.73 -15.72
CA ALA A 92 -7.49 -19.61 -15.85
C ALA A 92 -8.16 -19.18 -14.54
N LEU A 93 -7.74 -19.74 -13.40
CA LEU A 93 -8.23 -19.36 -12.07
C LEU A 93 -7.93 -17.89 -11.75
N ASN A 94 -6.68 -17.45 -11.91
CA ASN A 94 -6.30 -16.08 -11.61
C ASN A 94 -6.93 -15.07 -12.58
N MET A 95 -7.17 -15.45 -13.84
CA MET A 95 -7.93 -14.61 -14.78
C MET A 95 -9.40 -14.49 -14.37
N ALA A 96 -10.00 -15.56 -13.82
CA ALA A 96 -11.36 -15.49 -13.27
C ALA A 96 -11.42 -14.57 -12.04
N GLU A 97 -10.45 -14.67 -11.13
CA GLU A 97 -10.33 -13.79 -9.97
C GLU A 97 -10.16 -12.32 -10.38
N LEU A 98 -9.30 -12.04 -11.37
CA LEU A 98 -9.09 -10.69 -11.87
C LEU A 98 -10.38 -10.08 -12.45
N ARG A 99 -11.15 -10.85 -13.22
CA ARG A 99 -12.47 -10.42 -13.70
C ARG A 99 -13.46 -10.19 -12.55
N ALA A 100 -13.45 -11.04 -11.53
CA ALA A 100 -14.29 -10.88 -10.36
C ALA A 100 -13.96 -9.58 -9.60
N LEU A 101 -12.67 -9.31 -9.33
CA LEU A 101 -12.22 -8.07 -8.68
C LEU A 101 -12.62 -6.82 -9.48
N LEU A 102 -12.48 -6.85 -10.81
CA LEU A 102 -12.92 -5.76 -11.67
C LEU A 102 -14.44 -5.56 -11.67
N SER A 103 -15.20 -6.66 -11.64
CA SER A 103 -16.67 -6.58 -11.51
C SER A 103 -17.11 -6.01 -10.16
N ALA A 104 -16.34 -6.28 -9.10
CA ALA A 104 -16.57 -5.75 -7.76
C ALA A 104 -16.13 -4.26 -7.64
N GLY A 105 -15.20 -3.81 -8.48
CA GLY A 105 -14.58 -2.48 -8.41
C GLY A 105 -13.39 -2.43 -7.44
N GLU A 106 -12.82 -3.57 -7.07
CA GLU A 106 -11.67 -3.67 -6.16
C GLU A 106 -10.34 -3.43 -6.90
N LEU A 107 -10.15 -2.20 -7.40
CA LEU A 107 -9.06 -1.85 -8.33
C LEU A 107 -7.65 -2.12 -7.75
N ASN A 108 -7.42 -1.79 -6.47
CA ASN A 108 -6.11 -2.00 -5.85
C ASN A 108 -5.74 -3.49 -5.79
N ARG A 109 -6.68 -4.35 -5.39
CA ARG A 109 -6.45 -5.80 -5.35
C ARG A 109 -6.29 -6.39 -6.74
N ALA A 110 -7.03 -5.86 -7.72
CA ALA A 110 -6.87 -6.25 -9.12
C ALA A 110 -5.45 -5.89 -9.62
N ASP A 111 -4.93 -4.72 -9.26
CA ASP A 111 -3.58 -4.29 -9.64
C ASP A 111 -2.49 -5.15 -8.97
N ASP A 112 -2.64 -5.47 -7.68
CA ASP A 112 -1.73 -6.37 -6.96
C ASP A 112 -1.68 -7.76 -7.62
N LEU A 113 -2.83 -8.33 -7.96
CA LEU A 113 -2.91 -9.62 -8.63
C LEU A 113 -2.28 -9.56 -10.04
N ARG A 114 -2.55 -8.49 -10.79
CA ARG A 114 -1.95 -8.22 -12.09
C ARG A 114 -0.42 -8.19 -12.02
N ILE A 115 0.13 -7.46 -11.05
CA ILE A 115 1.58 -7.37 -10.82
C ILE A 115 2.16 -8.76 -10.51
N ARG A 116 1.52 -9.54 -9.64
CA ARG A 116 1.95 -10.91 -9.32
C ARG A 116 1.96 -11.81 -10.57
N LEU A 117 0.92 -11.76 -11.40
CA LEU A 117 0.88 -12.54 -12.64
C LEU A 117 1.99 -12.18 -13.63
N ARG A 118 2.32 -10.88 -13.73
CA ARG A 118 3.44 -10.40 -14.56
C ARG A 118 4.79 -10.85 -14.01
N GLN A 119 4.99 -10.79 -12.70
CA GLN A 119 6.20 -11.29 -12.05
C GLN A 119 6.38 -12.80 -12.24
N ARG A 120 5.26 -13.55 -12.29
CA ARG A 120 5.22 -14.98 -12.64
C ARG A 120 5.43 -15.26 -14.13
N GLY A 121 5.63 -14.23 -14.95
CA GLY A 121 5.90 -14.36 -16.38
C GLY A 121 4.69 -14.76 -17.23
N VAL A 122 3.47 -14.63 -16.70
CA VAL A 122 2.25 -14.94 -17.46
C VAL A 122 2.12 -13.98 -18.64
N ARG A 123 2.05 -14.55 -19.85
CA ARG A 123 1.82 -13.82 -21.10
C ARG A 123 0.56 -14.34 -21.75
N SER A 124 -0.54 -13.61 -21.62
CA SER A 124 -1.79 -13.89 -22.33
C SER A 124 -2.32 -12.60 -22.97
N PRO A 125 -2.93 -12.69 -24.17
CA PRO A 125 -3.65 -11.55 -24.74
C PRO A 125 -4.79 -11.12 -23.81
N GLU A 126 -5.35 -12.09 -23.08
CA GLU A 126 -6.25 -11.94 -21.93
C GLU A 126 -5.82 -10.80 -21.00
N LEU A 127 -4.66 -11.04 -20.40
CA LEU A 127 -4.06 -10.18 -19.39
C LEU A 127 -3.69 -8.81 -19.96
N LEU A 128 -3.25 -8.72 -21.21
CA LEU A 128 -2.93 -7.43 -21.83
C LEU A 128 -4.16 -6.50 -21.92
N VAL A 129 -5.32 -7.03 -22.33
CA VAL A 129 -6.56 -6.26 -22.40
C VAL A 129 -7.00 -5.81 -21.01
N ILE A 130 -6.89 -6.70 -20.02
CA ILE A 130 -7.24 -6.37 -18.65
C ILE A 130 -6.28 -5.34 -18.04
N ASP A 131 -4.97 -5.49 -18.28
CA ASP A 131 -3.93 -4.53 -17.85
C ASP A 131 -4.28 -3.11 -18.34
N GLU A 132 -4.52 -2.96 -19.65
CA GLU A 132 -4.84 -1.68 -20.26
C GLU A 132 -6.17 -1.12 -19.73
N GLY A 133 -7.18 -1.98 -19.59
CA GLY A 133 -8.47 -1.60 -19.04
C GLY A 133 -8.40 -1.11 -17.59
N LEU A 134 -7.70 -1.84 -16.71
CA LEU A 134 -7.53 -1.47 -15.30
C LEU A 134 -6.75 -0.15 -15.16
N GLN A 135 -5.65 0.00 -15.90
CA GLN A 135 -4.87 1.25 -15.90
C GLN A 135 -5.71 2.42 -16.39
N GLY A 136 -6.49 2.24 -17.46
CA GLY A 136 -7.42 3.25 -17.95
C GLY A 136 -8.50 3.61 -16.92
N TRP A 137 -9.02 2.64 -16.18
CA TRP A 137 -9.99 2.90 -15.10
C TRP A 137 -9.38 3.76 -14.00
N MET A 138 -8.23 3.35 -13.45
CA MET A 138 -7.53 4.11 -12.41
C MET A 138 -7.21 5.53 -12.89
N ARG A 139 -6.73 5.66 -14.13
CA ARG A 139 -6.40 6.95 -14.73
C ARG A 139 -7.63 7.85 -14.90
N ALA A 140 -8.79 7.29 -15.27
CA ALA A 140 -10.03 8.06 -15.38
C ALA A 140 -10.45 8.63 -14.01
N ILE A 141 -10.28 7.87 -12.92
CA ILE A 141 -10.55 8.35 -11.55
C ILE A 141 -9.61 9.50 -11.19
N GLU A 142 -8.31 9.34 -11.44
CA GLU A 142 -7.32 10.40 -11.20
C GLU A 142 -7.64 11.70 -11.97
N LEU A 143 -7.98 11.58 -13.26
CA LEU A 143 -8.34 12.73 -14.09
C LEU A 143 -9.61 13.41 -13.59
N ALA A 144 -10.61 12.63 -13.17
CA ALA A 144 -11.84 13.17 -12.59
C ALA A 144 -11.56 13.92 -11.29
N ASP A 145 -10.70 13.37 -10.44
CA ASP A 145 -10.29 14.00 -9.19
C ASP A 145 -9.62 15.35 -9.42
N LEU A 146 -8.79 15.46 -10.45
CA LEU A 146 -8.14 16.71 -10.85
C LEU A 146 -9.10 17.74 -11.47
N GLY A 147 -10.31 17.32 -11.86
CA GLY A 147 -11.31 18.16 -12.54
C GLY A 147 -11.28 18.07 -14.07
N GLU A 148 -10.43 17.22 -14.64
CA GLU A 148 -10.27 17.01 -16.09
C GLU A 148 -11.38 16.11 -16.66
N MET A 149 -12.64 16.53 -16.48
CA MET A 149 -13.83 15.68 -16.72
C MET A 149 -13.96 15.19 -18.17
N ALA A 150 -13.57 16.00 -19.15
CA ALA A 150 -13.61 15.60 -20.56
C ALA A 150 -12.62 14.45 -20.84
N GLN A 151 -11.38 14.57 -20.36
CA GLN A 151 -10.37 13.54 -20.50
C GLN A 151 -10.75 12.27 -19.72
N ALA A 152 -11.28 12.43 -18.50
CA ALA A 152 -11.74 11.31 -17.68
C ALA A 152 -12.82 10.48 -18.39
N ILE A 153 -13.81 11.14 -19.01
CA ILE A 153 -14.88 10.47 -19.76
C ILE A 153 -14.33 9.76 -20.99
N ASP A 154 -13.46 10.40 -21.77
CA ASP A 154 -12.85 9.79 -22.96
C ASP A 154 -12.00 8.56 -22.59
N THR A 155 -11.23 8.63 -21.51
CA THR A 155 -10.46 7.50 -20.99
C THR A 155 -11.40 6.38 -20.54
N LEU A 156 -12.45 6.70 -19.78
CA LEU A 156 -13.39 5.70 -19.29
C LEU A 156 -14.19 5.03 -20.42
N ASP A 157 -14.55 5.75 -21.48
CA ASP A 157 -15.22 5.19 -22.65
C ASP A 157 -14.34 4.18 -23.38
N ARG A 158 -13.03 4.46 -23.53
CA ARG A 158 -12.07 3.47 -24.06
C ARG A 158 -11.97 2.25 -23.14
N THR A 159 -11.86 2.45 -21.84
CA THR A 159 -11.83 1.36 -20.85
C THR A 159 -13.07 0.47 -20.92
N ARG A 160 -14.27 1.05 -21.07
CA ARG A 160 -15.53 0.31 -21.24
C ARG A 160 -15.53 -0.56 -22.50
N ARG A 161 -14.94 -0.08 -23.59
CA ARG A 161 -14.81 -0.88 -24.83
C ARG A 161 -13.86 -2.06 -24.67
N LEU A 162 -12.81 -1.92 -23.85
CA LEU A 162 -11.84 -2.98 -23.57
C LEU A 162 -12.39 -4.03 -22.60
N LEU A 163 -12.95 -3.60 -21.47
CA LEU A 163 -13.41 -4.49 -20.39
C LEU A 163 -14.83 -5.02 -20.59
N GLY A 164 -15.58 -4.46 -21.55
CA GLY A 164 -16.96 -4.85 -21.84
C GLY A 164 -17.95 -4.38 -20.78
N VAL A 165 -19.03 -5.15 -20.61
CA VAL A 165 -20.14 -4.78 -19.72
C VAL A 165 -19.70 -4.88 -18.25
N ASN A 166 -19.69 -3.74 -17.56
CA ASN A 166 -19.40 -3.67 -16.14
C ASN A 166 -20.25 -2.55 -15.51
N THR A 167 -21.14 -2.93 -14.59
CA THR A 167 -22.08 -2.02 -13.93
C THR A 167 -21.39 -0.91 -13.13
N ARG A 168 -20.19 -1.16 -12.60
CA ARG A 168 -19.39 -0.15 -11.90
C ARG A 168 -18.83 0.89 -12.86
N LEU A 169 -18.39 0.48 -14.05
CA LEU A 169 -17.96 1.41 -15.10
C LEU A 169 -19.13 2.25 -15.60
N ASP A 170 -20.32 1.65 -15.74
CA ASP A 170 -21.54 2.38 -16.09
C ASP A 170 -21.90 3.42 -15.05
N THR A 171 -21.93 3.02 -13.78
CA THR A 171 -22.22 3.93 -12.65
C THR A 171 -21.20 5.06 -12.57
N LEU A 172 -19.92 4.76 -12.77
CA LEU A 172 -18.87 5.78 -12.79
C LEU A 172 -19.04 6.74 -13.97
N MET A 173 -19.39 6.23 -15.16
CA MET A 173 -19.64 7.08 -16.33
C MET A 173 -20.79 8.05 -16.10
N ASP A 174 -21.90 7.58 -15.51
CA ASP A 174 -23.03 8.44 -15.15
C ASP A 174 -22.62 9.50 -14.14
N ASP A 175 -21.81 9.12 -13.15
CA ASP A 175 -21.28 10.05 -12.15
C ASP A 175 -20.37 11.12 -12.76
N LEU A 176 -19.44 10.73 -13.63
CA LEU A 176 -18.58 11.67 -14.36
C LEU A 176 -19.38 12.63 -15.24
N ASN A 177 -20.44 12.15 -15.88
CA ASN A 177 -21.33 13.01 -16.67
C ASN A 177 -22.05 14.06 -15.80
N ARG A 178 -22.53 13.67 -14.61
CA ARG A 178 -23.13 14.60 -13.65
C ARG A 178 -22.11 15.63 -13.16
N ARG A 179 -20.91 15.18 -12.80
CA ARG A 179 -19.82 16.08 -12.35
C ARG A 179 -19.40 17.05 -13.45
N ARG A 180 -19.28 16.58 -14.71
CA ARG A 180 -18.99 17.43 -15.88
C ARG A 180 -20.01 18.55 -16.05
N ALA A 181 -21.30 18.27 -15.82
CA ALA A 181 -22.35 19.28 -15.93
C ALA A 181 -22.35 20.28 -14.75
N ALA A 182 -22.06 19.81 -13.53
CA ALA A 182 -22.16 20.63 -12.32
C ALA A 182 -20.90 21.46 -12.01
N LEU A 183 -19.70 20.92 -12.30
CA LEU A 183 -18.43 21.52 -11.90
C LEU A 183 -18.23 22.96 -12.42
N PRO A 184 -18.52 23.30 -13.70
CA PRO A 184 -18.35 24.67 -14.18
C PRO A 184 -19.19 25.70 -13.41
N SER A 185 -20.43 25.35 -13.04
CA SER A 185 -21.30 26.24 -12.27
C SER A 185 -20.77 26.44 -10.85
N ALA A 186 -20.35 25.35 -10.19
CA ALA A 186 -19.78 25.41 -8.84
C ALA A 186 -18.51 26.28 -8.79
N LEU A 187 -17.62 26.14 -9.78
CA LEU A 187 -16.42 26.96 -9.89
C LEU A 187 -16.74 28.44 -10.17
N ALA A 188 -17.73 28.72 -11.03
CA ALA A 188 -18.14 30.09 -11.31
C ALA A 188 -18.73 30.80 -10.08
N GLU A 189 -19.50 30.10 -9.24
CA GLU A 189 -20.02 30.62 -7.98
C GLU A 189 -18.92 30.87 -6.96
N LEU A 190 -18.00 29.90 -6.80
CA LEU A 190 -16.82 30.05 -5.95
C LEU A 190 -16.00 31.28 -6.34
N HIS A 191 -15.71 31.45 -7.63
CA HIS A 191 -14.98 32.60 -8.15
C HIS A 191 -15.68 33.92 -7.89
N ARG A 192 -17.00 33.96 -8.02
CA ARG A 192 -17.80 35.15 -7.73
C ARG A 192 -17.73 35.52 -6.25
N ALA A 193 -17.89 34.55 -5.35
CA ALA A 193 -17.79 34.79 -3.91
C ALA A 193 -16.38 35.23 -3.49
N ALA A 194 -15.34 34.59 -4.04
CA ALA A 194 -13.96 34.96 -3.80
C ALA A 194 -13.62 36.37 -4.33
N GLY A 195 -14.12 36.72 -5.52
CA GLY A 195 -13.95 38.06 -6.09
C GLY A 195 -14.70 39.16 -5.35
N ALA A 196 -15.82 38.82 -4.69
CA ALA A 196 -16.57 39.70 -3.81
C ALA A 196 -16.06 39.71 -2.35
N GLU A 197 -14.96 39.00 -2.06
CA GLU A 197 -14.38 38.83 -0.72
C GLU A 197 -15.38 38.26 0.33
N GLN A 198 -16.38 37.51 -0.13
CA GLN A 198 -17.34 36.81 0.72
C GLN A 198 -16.72 35.50 1.20
N TRP A 199 -15.72 35.60 2.08
CA TRP A 199 -14.87 34.46 2.44
C TRP A 199 -15.60 33.31 3.13
N ALA A 200 -16.62 33.58 3.93
CA ALA A 200 -17.45 32.54 4.54
C ALA A 200 -18.19 31.70 3.48
N ASP A 201 -18.81 32.37 2.50
CA ASP A 201 -19.51 31.70 1.39
C ASP A 201 -18.52 30.98 0.46
N ALA A 202 -17.34 31.56 0.23
CA ALA A 202 -16.29 30.95 -0.57
C ALA A 202 -15.78 29.62 0.02
N ILE A 203 -15.75 29.44 1.34
CA ILE A 203 -15.41 28.15 1.97
C ILE A 203 -16.44 27.07 1.60
N VAL A 204 -17.73 27.39 1.76
CA VAL A 204 -18.83 26.45 1.47
C VAL A 204 -18.85 26.08 -0.01
N LEU A 205 -18.71 27.07 -0.90
CA LEU A 205 -18.67 26.85 -2.34
C LEU A 205 -17.42 26.09 -2.78
N ALA A 206 -16.28 26.28 -2.11
CA ALA A 206 -15.09 25.50 -2.37
C ALA A 206 -15.27 24.03 -1.95
N ASP A 207 -15.88 23.76 -0.80
CA ASP A 207 -16.20 22.37 -0.39
C ASP A 207 -17.16 21.71 -1.39
N ALA A 208 -18.15 22.44 -1.91
CA ALA A 208 -19.05 21.94 -2.95
C ALA A 208 -18.32 21.62 -4.26
N ALA A 209 -17.37 22.47 -4.69
CA ALA A 209 -16.55 22.21 -5.86
C ALA A 209 -15.60 21.01 -5.65
N LEU A 210 -15.00 20.89 -4.46
CA LEU A 210 -14.10 19.79 -4.10
C LEU A 210 -14.84 18.45 -3.92
N ALA A 211 -16.14 18.47 -3.60
CA ALA A 211 -16.95 17.25 -3.63
C ALA A 211 -17.10 16.68 -5.06
N LEU A 212 -17.03 17.54 -6.08
CA LEU A 212 -17.09 17.14 -7.50
C LEU A 212 -15.69 16.75 -8.02
N ALA A 213 -14.66 17.52 -7.66
CA ALA A 213 -13.27 17.32 -8.06
C ALA A 213 -12.32 17.47 -6.85
N PRO A 214 -12.08 16.40 -6.08
CA PRO A 214 -11.34 16.45 -4.81
C PRO A 214 -9.94 17.06 -4.89
N GLN A 215 -9.27 16.93 -6.04
CA GLN A 215 -7.91 17.39 -6.28
C GLN A 215 -7.81 18.65 -7.14
N HIS A 216 -8.93 19.36 -7.35
CA HIS A 216 -8.93 20.60 -8.13
C HIS A 216 -8.08 21.69 -7.45
N ALA A 217 -6.96 22.04 -8.09
CA ALA A 217 -5.94 22.91 -7.51
C ALA A 217 -6.47 24.30 -7.11
N GLU A 218 -7.24 24.93 -7.99
CA GLU A 218 -7.76 26.29 -7.76
C GLU A 218 -8.76 26.36 -6.61
N ALA A 219 -9.72 25.43 -6.55
CA ALA A 219 -10.69 25.35 -5.46
C ALA A 219 -10.01 25.12 -4.11
N ARG A 220 -8.96 24.29 -4.04
CA ARG A 220 -8.14 24.11 -2.83
C ARG A 220 -7.43 25.41 -2.42
N ALA A 221 -6.84 26.12 -3.39
CA ALA A 221 -6.15 27.37 -3.13
C ALA A 221 -7.10 28.46 -2.61
N LEU A 222 -8.28 28.60 -3.23
CA LEU A 222 -9.32 29.54 -2.81
C LEU A 222 -9.88 29.18 -1.42
N ARG A 223 -10.10 27.90 -1.15
CA ARG A 223 -10.50 27.42 0.19
C ARG A 223 -9.50 27.83 1.25
N HIS A 224 -8.21 27.55 1.03
CA HIS A 224 -7.15 27.89 1.98
C HIS A 224 -7.03 29.41 2.18
N ARG A 225 -7.14 30.20 1.11
CA ARG A 225 -7.17 31.67 1.20
C ARG A 225 -8.37 32.18 1.98
N ALA A 226 -9.56 31.63 1.72
CA ALA A 226 -10.79 32.02 2.40
C ALA A 226 -10.74 31.65 3.90
N TRP A 227 -10.21 30.48 4.24
CA TRP A 227 -9.94 30.08 5.63
C TRP A 227 -9.04 31.09 6.34
N ARG A 228 -7.89 31.45 5.76
CA ARG A 228 -6.98 32.47 6.34
C ARG A 228 -7.61 33.84 6.51
N ALA A 229 -8.58 34.20 5.65
CA ALA A 229 -9.26 35.50 5.73
C ALA A 229 -10.37 35.51 6.79
N VAL A 230 -10.95 34.35 7.12
CA VAL A 230 -12.01 34.18 8.14
C VAL A 230 -11.43 33.79 9.50
N GLU A 231 -10.16 33.38 9.58
CA GLU A 231 -9.47 33.10 10.84
C GLU A 231 -9.70 34.25 11.83
N PRO A 232 -10.42 34.02 12.94
CA PRO A 232 -10.61 35.07 13.94
C PRO A 232 -9.23 35.43 14.49
N ALA A 233 -8.98 36.73 14.68
CA ALA A 233 -7.77 37.20 15.33
C ALA A 233 -7.57 36.40 16.63
N THR A 234 -6.45 35.69 16.73
CA THR A 234 -6.10 34.92 17.92
C THR A 234 -5.95 35.90 19.08
N ILE A 235 -7.00 36.10 19.86
CA ILE A 235 -6.94 36.92 21.07
C ILE A 235 -6.35 36.02 22.15
N PRO A 236 -5.12 36.25 22.62
CA PRO A 236 -4.58 35.50 23.74
C PRO A 236 -5.48 35.74 24.95
N HIS A 237 -6.06 34.68 25.50
CA HIS A 237 -6.81 34.77 26.74
C HIS A 237 -5.81 35.05 27.87
N PRO A 238 -5.92 36.16 28.63
CA PRO A 238 -5.01 36.43 29.72
C PRO A 238 -5.35 35.47 30.87
N GLY A 239 -4.70 34.31 30.89
CA GLY A 239 -4.60 33.52 32.11
C GLY A 239 -3.80 34.31 33.17
N PRO A 240 -4.11 34.17 34.47
CA PRO A 240 -3.36 34.85 35.52
C PRO A 240 -1.92 34.31 35.53
N GLY A 241 -1.00 35.01 34.86
CA GLY A 241 0.41 34.64 34.79
C GLY A 241 1.17 34.94 33.50
N ALA A 242 0.60 35.65 32.51
CA ALA A 242 1.32 35.94 31.27
C ALA A 242 2.12 37.25 31.32
N ALA A 243 3.23 37.23 32.05
CA ALA A 243 4.39 38.09 31.79
C ALA A 243 5.63 37.20 31.65
N ALA A 244 5.60 36.32 30.67
CA ALA A 244 6.78 35.67 30.12
C ALA A 244 6.55 35.56 28.62
N ALA A 245 7.53 35.99 27.82
CA ALA A 245 7.56 35.68 26.41
C ALA A 245 7.29 34.17 26.26
N ALA A 246 6.30 33.79 25.44
CA ALA A 246 5.95 32.39 25.28
C ALA A 246 7.20 31.64 24.81
N ASP A 247 7.72 30.76 25.66
CA ASP A 247 8.75 29.83 25.24
C ASP A 247 8.19 29.06 24.02
N PRO A 248 8.99 28.87 22.95
CA PRO A 248 8.55 28.09 21.81
C PRO A 248 8.05 26.73 22.30
N LEU A 249 6.91 26.28 21.77
CA LEU A 249 6.34 24.98 22.12
C LEU A 249 7.45 23.91 22.06
N PRO A 250 7.58 23.07 23.08
CA PRO A 250 8.58 22.03 23.07
C PRO A 250 8.36 21.13 21.84
N LEU A 251 9.45 20.71 21.20
CA LEU A 251 9.42 19.90 19.98
C LEU A 251 8.70 18.55 20.13
N ARG A 252 8.36 18.19 21.36
CA ARG A 252 7.52 17.06 21.73
C ARG A 252 6.73 17.37 23.00
N PHE A 253 5.43 17.07 23.00
CA PHE A 253 4.56 17.21 24.17
C PHE A 253 3.45 16.17 24.18
N PHE A 254 2.84 15.98 25.35
CA PHE A 254 1.67 15.13 25.51
C PHE A 254 0.40 15.97 25.38
N LEU A 255 -0.53 15.52 24.54
CA LEU A 255 -1.84 16.12 24.34
C LEU A 255 -2.89 15.17 24.90
N TRP A 256 -3.57 15.59 25.95
CA TRP A 256 -4.71 14.87 26.51
C TRP A 256 -6.00 15.51 26.03
N VAL A 257 -6.89 14.73 25.44
CA VAL A 257 -8.23 15.17 25.03
C VAL A 257 -9.25 14.41 25.85
N ASP A 258 -9.95 15.12 26.73
CA ASP A 258 -10.93 14.52 27.64
C ASP A 258 -12.02 13.77 26.87
N GLY A 259 -12.23 12.51 27.25
CA GLY A 259 -13.22 11.64 26.62
C GLY A 259 -12.80 11.04 25.27
N VAL A 260 -11.61 11.36 24.76
CA VAL A 260 -11.10 10.81 23.49
C VAL A 260 -9.84 9.96 23.69
N GLY A 261 -8.80 10.51 24.33
CA GLY A 261 -7.55 9.79 24.54
C GLY A 261 -6.35 10.70 24.74
N GLY A 262 -5.20 10.06 24.98
CA GLY A 262 -3.91 10.75 25.10
C GLY A 262 -3.03 10.52 23.89
N TYR A 263 -2.34 11.57 23.46
CA TYR A 263 -1.54 11.58 22.24
C TYR A 263 -0.15 12.12 22.51
N LEU A 264 0.86 11.50 21.91
CA LEU A 264 2.20 12.07 21.88
C LEU A 264 2.36 12.90 20.61
N VAL A 265 2.56 14.22 20.74
CA VAL A 265 2.75 15.12 19.60
C VAL A 265 4.23 15.39 19.40
N CYS A 266 4.71 15.18 18.18
CA CYS A 266 6.09 15.39 17.77
C CYS A 266 6.15 16.42 16.63
N LEU A 267 6.83 17.55 16.84
CA LEU A 267 6.93 18.67 15.90
C LEU A 267 8.16 18.60 15.00
N SER A 268 9.22 17.89 15.44
CA SER A 268 10.46 17.78 14.68
C SER A 268 10.26 17.06 13.34
N ASN A 269 10.95 17.52 12.30
CA ASN A 269 10.97 16.87 10.98
C ASN A 269 11.78 15.58 10.98
N ARG A 270 12.67 15.36 11.95
CA ARG A 270 13.41 14.11 12.12
C ARG A 270 13.12 13.55 13.50
N LEU A 271 12.62 12.33 13.52
CA LEU A 271 12.19 11.64 14.73
C LEU A 271 12.82 10.25 14.79
N THR A 272 13.05 9.76 15.99
CA THR A 272 13.68 8.48 16.25
C THR A 272 12.76 7.56 17.05
N PHE A 273 12.76 6.28 16.66
CA PHE A 273 12.09 5.21 17.39
C PHE A 273 13.10 4.43 18.22
N GLY A 274 12.71 4.02 19.42
CA GLY A 274 13.53 3.14 20.24
C GLY A 274 12.89 2.77 21.55
N GLN A 275 13.64 2.02 22.37
CA GLN A 275 13.18 1.59 23.69
C GLN A 275 12.76 2.79 24.55
N ALA A 276 11.66 2.63 25.30
CA ALA A 276 11.13 3.70 26.16
C ALA A 276 12.09 4.21 27.24
N THR A 277 13.14 3.45 27.57
CA THR A 277 14.20 3.85 28.51
C THR A 277 15.33 4.65 27.86
N ALA A 278 15.34 4.80 26.53
CA ALA A 278 16.35 5.53 25.78
C ALA A 278 15.87 6.96 25.45
N PRO A 279 16.79 7.92 25.23
CA PRO A 279 16.44 9.29 24.85
C PRO A 279 16.06 9.37 23.36
N VAL A 280 14.93 8.78 22.99
CA VAL A 280 14.35 8.80 21.64
C VAL A 280 13.09 9.64 21.58
N ASP A 281 12.70 10.09 20.39
CA ASP A 281 11.50 10.94 20.20
C ASP A 281 10.21 10.14 20.40
N ILE A 282 10.14 8.95 19.83
CA ILE A 282 9.01 8.02 19.89
C ILE A 282 9.41 6.78 20.71
N PRO A 283 9.19 6.81 22.02
CA PRO A 283 9.49 5.70 22.92
C PRO A 283 8.54 4.52 22.72
N LEU A 284 9.08 3.30 22.68
CA LEU A 284 8.34 2.06 22.48
C LEU A 284 8.56 1.09 23.64
N VAL A 285 7.47 0.50 24.13
CA VAL A 285 7.45 -0.56 25.14
C VAL A 285 7.44 -1.91 24.41
N ALA A 286 8.60 -2.28 23.87
CA ALA A 286 8.80 -3.48 23.06
C ALA A 286 10.26 -3.95 23.09
N ASP A 287 10.50 -5.18 22.62
CA ASP A 287 11.86 -5.66 22.35
C ASP A 287 12.41 -5.05 21.05
N VAL A 288 12.70 -3.75 21.12
CA VAL A 288 13.36 -2.96 20.07
C VAL A 288 14.71 -2.50 20.58
N SER A 289 15.53 -1.88 19.74
CA SER A 289 16.83 -1.34 20.17
C SER A 289 16.69 0.06 20.76
N ARG A 290 17.70 0.51 21.51
CA ARG A 290 17.72 1.89 22.08
C ARG A 290 17.52 2.98 21.02
N HIS A 291 18.09 2.77 19.83
CA HIS A 291 17.79 3.53 18.61
C HIS A 291 17.54 2.50 17.51
N HIS A 292 16.31 2.40 17.03
CA HIS A 292 15.88 1.29 16.18
C HIS A 292 15.58 1.72 14.74
N ALA A 293 14.96 2.88 14.58
CA ALA A 293 14.68 3.47 13.28
C ALA A 293 14.60 4.99 13.38
N GLY A 294 14.80 5.68 12.27
CA GLY A 294 14.53 7.11 12.11
C GLY A 294 13.40 7.32 11.11
N ILE A 295 12.58 8.34 11.32
CA ILE A 295 11.63 8.83 10.33
C ILE A 295 11.91 10.30 10.07
N GLN A 296 11.99 10.65 8.79
CA GLN A 296 12.22 12.00 8.34
C GLN A 296 11.05 12.45 7.48
N ARG A 297 10.50 13.62 7.80
CA ARG A 297 9.51 14.31 7.00
C ARG A 297 10.21 15.34 6.12
N ASP A 298 9.90 15.32 4.84
CA ASP A 298 10.27 16.35 3.86
C ASP A 298 9.04 16.80 3.07
N ALA A 299 9.25 17.55 1.98
CA ALA A 299 8.17 18.06 1.13
C ALA A 299 7.50 16.96 0.28
N GLU A 300 8.17 15.82 0.07
CA GLU A 300 7.67 14.72 -0.76
C GLU A 300 6.93 13.67 0.08
N GLY A 301 7.23 13.57 1.38
CA GLY A 301 6.49 12.73 2.30
C GLY A 301 7.28 12.33 3.53
N TYR A 302 7.11 11.08 3.94
CA TYR A 302 7.77 10.50 5.09
C TYR A 302 8.72 9.40 4.64
N VAL A 303 9.99 9.52 5.00
CA VAL A 303 11.01 8.51 4.72
C VAL A 303 11.39 7.81 6.02
N LEU A 304 11.18 6.51 6.07
CA LEU A 304 11.61 5.64 7.17
C LEU A 304 13.00 5.08 6.85
N GLU A 305 13.91 5.19 7.80
CA GLU A 305 15.27 4.67 7.74
C GLU A 305 15.51 3.66 8.87
N ALA A 306 15.89 2.44 8.50
CA ALA A 306 16.12 1.35 9.43
C ALA A 306 17.55 1.37 9.97
N ILE A 307 17.69 1.48 11.29
CA ILE A 307 18.98 1.33 11.99
C ILE A 307 19.17 -0.14 12.42
N ARG A 308 18.06 -0.83 12.63
CA ARG A 308 17.95 -2.26 13.00
C ARG A 308 16.86 -2.91 12.14
N SER A 309 16.52 -4.17 12.41
CA SER A 309 15.54 -4.91 11.60
C SER A 309 14.16 -4.21 11.62
N VAL A 310 13.79 -3.65 10.47
CA VAL A 310 12.50 -3.01 10.23
C VAL A 310 11.87 -3.66 9.01
N ARG A 311 10.57 -3.95 9.10
CA ARG A 311 9.77 -4.39 7.97
C ARG A 311 8.64 -3.40 7.71
N VAL A 312 8.36 -3.10 6.46
CA VAL A 312 7.16 -2.34 6.05
C VAL A 312 6.34 -3.26 5.15
N ASN A 313 5.07 -3.48 5.50
CA ASN A 313 4.18 -4.43 4.82
C ASN A 313 4.85 -5.81 4.64
N ASP A 314 5.42 -6.34 5.74
CA ASP A 314 6.20 -7.58 5.82
C ASP A 314 7.49 -7.67 5.01
N GLN A 315 7.87 -6.62 4.27
CA GLN A 315 9.13 -6.56 3.53
C GLN A 315 10.24 -5.92 4.36
N SER A 316 11.40 -6.55 4.45
CA SER A 316 12.56 -5.97 5.14
C SER A 316 13.11 -4.79 4.36
N ILE A 317 13.26 -3.64 5.04
CA ILE A 317 13.72 -2.39 4.42
C ILE A 317 14.97 -1.85 5.10
N THR A 318 15.76 -1.11 4.33
CA THR A 318 16.84 -0.25 4.86
C THR A 318 16.40 1.21 4.88
N ARG A 319 15.71 1.65 3.82
CA ARG A 319 15.13 3.00 3.69
C ARG A 319 13.95 2.94 2.73
N THR A 320 12.81 3.53 3.08
CA THR A 320 11.63 3.57 2.20
C THR A 320 10.79 4.82 2.43
N MET A 321 10.09 5.28 1.40
CA MET A 321 9.01 6.25 1.57
C MET A 321 7.77 5.52 2.10
N LEU A 322 7.08 6.13 3.06
CA LEU A 322 5.88 5.60 3.69
C LEU A 322 4.63 6.17 3.02
N ASN A 323 3.68 5.29 2.75
CA ASN A 323 2.37 5.61 2.21
C ASN A 323 1.29 5.43 3.28
N ASN A 324 0.18 6.15 3.11
CA ASN A 324 -0.97 6.02 4.01
C ASN A 324 -1.45 4.57 4.09
N GLY A 325 -1.58 4.04 5.30
CA GLY A 325 -1.98 2.66 5.57
C GLY A 325 -0.82 1.68 5.71
N ASP A 326 0.42 2.12 5.47
CA ASP A 326 1.59 1.25 5.63
C ASP A 326 1.72 0.72 7.06
N GLU A 327 2.02 -0.58 7.14
CA GLU A 327 2.29 -1.23 8.40
C GLU A 327 3.79 -1.34 8.64
N ILE A 328 4.25 -0.67 9.69
CA ILE A 328 5.64 -0.65 10.12
C ILE A 328 5.82 -1.66 11.24
N THR A 329 6.64 -2.68 11.01
CA THR A 329 7.09 -3.63 12.03
C THR A 329 8.52 -3.31 12.46
N LEU A 330 8.69 -2.95 13.72
CA LEU A 330 9.99 -2.70 14.36
C LEU A 330 10.37 -3.93 15.20
N GLY A 331 11.50 -4.55 14.88
CA GLY A 331 11.93 -5.81 15.50
C GLY A 331 10.99 -6.97 15.17
N ALA A 332 10.78 -7.86 16.14
CA ALA A 332 9.97 -9.07 15.93
C ALA A 332 8.46 -8.84 16.13
N THR A 333 8.05 -7.88 16.98
CA THR A 333 6.68 -7.83 17.51
C THR A 333 6.03 -6.46 17.59
N CYS A 334 6.75 -5.35 17.38
CA CYS A 334 6.19 -4.00 17.48
C CYS A 334 5.63 -3.56 16.13
N ARG A 335 4.30 -3.56 15.96
CA ARG A 335 3.61 -3.19 14.73
C ARG A 335 2.90 -1.86 14.93
N LEU A 336 3.11 -0.93 14.02
CA LEU A 336 2.48 0.39 13.98
C LEU A 336 1.84 0.59 12.60
N ALA A 337 0.63 1.14 12.54
CA ALA A 337 0.04 1.63 11.30
C ALA A 337 0.40 3.10 11.11
N PHE A 338 0.93 3.43 9.94
CA PHE A 338 1.14 4.81 9.52
C PHE A 338 -0.08 5.32 8.78
N ARG A 339 -0.67 6.42 9.24
CA ARG A 339 -1.85 7.04 8.65
C ARG A 339 -1.60 8.50 8.30
N LEU A 340 -2.13 8.91 7.16
CA LEU A 340 -2.28 10.31 6.74
C LEU A 340 -3.78 10.59 6.61
N PRO A 341 -4.46 10.95 7.72
CA PRO A 341 -5.92 11.09 7.74
C PRO A 341 -6.42 12.17 6.78
N VAL A 342 -5.63 13.22 6.60
CA VAL A 342 -5.94 14.35 5.72
C VAL A 342 -4.91 14.36 4.60
N ALA A 343 -5.29 13.94 3.40
CA ALA A 343 -4.36 13.80 2.26
C ALA A 343 -3.65 15.11 1.86
N ALA A 344 -4.25 16.27 2.15
CA ALA A 344 -3.68 17.58 1.87
C ALA A 344 -2.75 18.12 2.99
N ASN A 345 -2.54 17.33 4.06
CA ASN A 345 -1.74 17.73 5.21
C ASN A 345 -0.67 16.66 5.47
N HIS A 346 0.55 17.12 5.70
CA HIS A 346 1.66 16.23 6.05
C HIS A 346 1.65 15.81 7.51
N SER A 347 0.66 16.17 8.33
CA SER A 347 0.54 15.60 9.67
C SER A 347 0.13 14.13 9.62
N ALA A 348 0.92 13.26 10.22
CA ALA A 348 0.66 11.83 10.23
C ALA A 348 0.29 11.34 11.63
N ARG A 349 -0.42 10.20 11.68
CA ARG A 349 -0.77 9.47 12.90
C ARG A 349 -0.13 8.09 12.86
N LEU A 350 0.46 7.69 13.97
CA LEU A 350 0.93 6.32 14.19
C LEU A 350 0.03 5.65 15.22
N ASP A 351 -0.60 4.55 14.81
CA ASP A 351 -1.44 3.72 15.68
C ASP A 351 -0.74 2.42 16.02
N SER A 352 -0.81 1.99 17.28
CA SER A 352 -0.26 0.70 17.65
C SER A 352 -1.19 -0.44 17.21
N LEU A 353 -0.67 -1.38 16.42
CA LEU A 353 -1.39 -2.56 15.97
C LEU A 353 -1.12 -3.78 16.86
N SER A 354 0.02 -3.82 17.56
CA SER A 354 0.40 -4.95 18.42
C SER A 354 0.24 -4.64 19.91
N GLY A 355 -0.99 -4.37 20.34
CA GLY A 355 -1.32 -4.11 21.75
C GLY A 355 -0.71 -2.80 22.27
N ARG A 356 -0.53 -2.68 23.60
CA ARG A 356 0.07 -1.47 24.20
C ARG A 356 1.58 -1.45 23.98
N ARG A 357 2.04 -0.77 22.94
CA ARG A 357 3.48 -0.54 22.62
C ARG A 357 3.92 0.90 22.84
N LEU A 358 2.99 1.80 23.11
CA LEU A 358 3.26 3.20 23.45
C LEU A 358 3.30 3.37 24.98
N PRO A 359 3.92 4.45 25.50
CA PRO A 359 3.94 4.74 26.92
C PRO A 359 2.53 4.82 27.52
N VAL A 360 2.43 4.64 28.84
CA VAL A 360 1.15 4.71 29.56
C VAL A 360 0.46 6.06 29.30
N GLY A 361 -0.83 5.99 28.95
CA GLY A 361 -1.64 7.16 28.64
C GLY A 361 -1.51 7.67 27.20
N VAL A 362 -0.67 7.05 26.36
CA VAL A 362 -0.56 7.38 24.92
C VAL A 362 -1.28 6.32 24.10
N ASP A 363 -2.36 6.71 23.43
CA ASP A 363 -3.15 5.87 22.54
C ASP A 363 -2.57 5.86 21.12
N SER A 364 -2.11 7.02 20.63
CA SER A 364 -1.49 7.20 19.32
C SER A 364 -0.40 8.29 19.34
N VAL A 365 0.46 8.32 18.32
CA VAL A 365 1.49 9.36 18.14
C VAL A 365 1.14 10.23 16.94
N PHE A 366 1.24 11.56 17.09
CA PHE A 366 1.11 12.52 16.01
C PHE A 366 2.47 13.03 15.57
N LEU A 367 2.77 12.85 14.29
CA LEU A 367 3.88 13.47 13.60
C LEU A 367 3.35 14.77 12.99
N MET A 368 3.33 15.84 13.78
CA MET A 368 2.67 17.09 13.39
C MET A 368 3.56 17.87 12.43
N ALA A 369 3.00 18.22 11.27
CA ALA A 369 3.58 19.15 10.31
C ALA A 369 3.02 20.55 10.57
N GLU A 370 2.09 21.02 9.74
CA GLU A 370 1.53 22.38 9.86
C GLU A 370 0.32 22.43 10.78
N THR A 371 -0.62 21.50 10.62
CA THR A 371 -1.91 21.54 11.33
C THR A 371 -2.30 20.16 11.86
N LEU A 372 -3.02 20.12 12.99
CA LEU A 372 -3.73 18.94 13.46
C LEU A 372 -5.23 19.26 13.47
N ILE A 373 -5.98 18.56 12.63
CA ILE A 373 -7.44 18.61 12.58
C ILE A 373 -8.01 17.59 13.57
N MET A 374 -8.89 18.03 14.47
CA MET A 374 -9.59 17.17 15.43
C MET A 374 -11.10 17.27 15.17
N GLY A 375 -11.81 16.14 15.14
CA GLY A 375 -13.27 16.13 14.90
C GLY A 375 -13.76 14.86 14.21
N ASN A 376 -15.06 14.76 13.94
CA ASN A 376 -15.61 13.57 13.26
C ASN A 376 -15.25 13.55 11.76
N GLY A 377 -14.84 12.39 11.25
CA GLY A 377 -14.57 12.14 9.82
C GLY A 377 -13.08 11.90 9.52
N ASN A 378 -12.59 12.42 8.39
CA ASN A 378 -11.16 12.37 8.02
C ASN A 378 -10.34 13.39 8.85
N ALA A 379 -10.29 13.20 10.16
CA ALA A 379 -9.52 13.99 11.11
C ALA A 379 -8.42 13.15 11.77
N HIS A 380 -7.47 13.80 12.44
CA HIS A 380 -6.39 13.11 13.12
C HIS A 380 -6.82 12.47 14.44
N VAL A 381 -7.78 13.10 15.13
CA VAL A 381 -8.37 12.65 16.40
C VAL A 381 -9.75 12.10 16.14
#